data_AF-A0A7D9JFZ4-F1
#
_entry.id   AF-A0A7D9JFZ4-F1
#
_cell.length_a   1.000
_cell.length_b   1.000
_cell.length_c   1.000
_cell.angle_alpha   90.00
_cell.angle_beta   90.00
_cell.angle_gamma   90.00
#
_symmetry.space_group_name_H-M   'P 1'
#
loop_
_entity.id
_entity.type
_entity.pdbx_description
1 polymer ?
#
loop_
_entity_poly.entity_id
_entity_poly.type
_entity_poly.pdbx_seq_one_letter_code
_entity_poly.pdbx_strand_id
1 'polypeptide(L)'
;MDYGHVVCRQLGFQKAVGIYYSGHFITETGPFWMDQVWCTGDESTLFSCRHWGWGNHQCYYNDAVGVECKGTRESSTVKPSSTANVQASSVITSPTAISSSVDQDESSTVTPTVQYCNSYFHFCCLNGQCIDRGDVCNGRNDCYDASDEVYCNLTDVRLAGGSHNEGRVEVYFNGTWGKVCSSNWRMDHGHVVCRQLGFQKAVGIYYSGNFIPETGPFWMDQVWCTGDESTLFSCRHWGWGNHQCYYNDAVGVQCKGTRGNSTVKPSTQGRPTPTWNATLASTTPRHCLSGAFQCRNGRCINKSRVCDKNNDCGDNSDELLSICSDVRLVGGSDHNEGRVEVYYKGKWGTICHDSWDINDAEVVCRQLGFQDAESSHKYSNFGGGTGQIWLGDVKCGGRESSLFSCRHNGWGSHLCGDNHNKDAGVRCSGSRGENR
;
A
#
# COMPACT_ATOMS: atom_id res chain seq x y z
N MET A 1 7.62 -33.97 -6.86
CA MET A 1 8.39 -34.09 -8.13
C MET A 1 7.70 -33.34 -9.25
N ASP A 2 6.38 -33.36 -9.32
CA ASP A 2 5.60 -32.78 -10.44
C ASP A 2 5.81 -31.28 -10.61
N TYR A 3 5.83 -30.51 -9.52
CA TYR A 3 6.14 -29.08 -9.57
C TYR A 3 7.55 -28.79 -10.09
N GLY A 4 8.53 -29.67 -9.82
CA GLY A 4 9.89 -29.54 -10.36
C GLY A 4 9.91 -29.66 -11.88
N HIS A 5 9.12 -30.58 -12.44
CA HIS A 5 9.00 -30.73 -13.90
C HIS A 5 8.36 -29.51 -14.56
N VAL A 6 7.34 -28.92 -13.92
CA VAL A 6 6.71 -27.67 -14.39
C VAL A 6 7.73 -26.53 -14.41
N VAL A 7 8.53 -26.36 -13.35
CA VAL A 7 9.58 -25.32 -13.28
C VAL A 7 10.63 -25.52 -14.36
N CYS A 8 11.17 -26.73 -14.50
CA CYS A 8 12.19 -26.99 -15.50
C CYS A 8 11.68 -26.75 -16.92
N ARG A 9 10.43 -27.13 -17.21
CA ARG A 9 9.79 -26.87 -18.51
C ARG A 9 9.61 -25.37 -18.75
N GLN A 10 9.13 -24.63 -17.74
CA GLN A 10 8.98 -23.17 -17.82
C GLN A 10 10.32 -22.47 -18.08
N LEU A 11 11.42 -23.00 -17.56
CA LEU A 11 12.79 -22.50 -17.78
C LEU A 11 13.43 -22.98 -19.10
N GLY A 12 12.71 -23.79 -19.89
CA GLY A 12 13.17 -24.31 -21.18
C GLY A 12 14.05 -25.56 -21.11
N PHE A 13 14.02 -26.30 -20.00
CA PHE A 13 14.71 -27.58 -19.80
C PHE A 13 13.75 -28.75 -19.97
N GLN A 14 14.29 -29.93 -20.29
CA GLN A 14 13.49 -31.11 -20.61
C GLN A 14 12.79 -31.71 -19.39
N LYS A 15 13.47 -31.79 -18.24
CA LYS A 15 12.90 -32.37 -17.01
C LYS A 15 13.68 -32.00 -15.74
N ALA A 16 13.01 -32.08 -14.60
CA ALA A 16 13.67 -32.11 -13.29
C ALA A 16 14.35 -33.48 -13.06
N VAL A 17 15.51 -33.44 -12.42
CA VAL A 17 16.28 -34.63 -11.99
C VAL A 17 16.50 -34.67 -10.48
N GLY A 18 16.34 -33.54 -9.80
CA GLY A 18 16.44 -33.44 -8.35
C GLY A 18 15.56 -32.34 -7.79
N ILE A 19 15.05 -32.55 -6.58
CA ILE A 19 14.41 -31.53 -5.75
C ILE A 19 15.12 -31.54 -4.41
N TYR A 20 15.53 -30.36 -3.96
CA TYR A 20 16.29 -30.18 -2.75
C TYR A 20 15.55 -29.26 -1.81
N TYR A 21 15.33 -29.72 -0.59
CA TYR A 21 14.66 -28.96 0.47
C TYR A 21 15.70 -28.37 1.42
N SER A 22 15.24 -27.62 2.42
CA SER A 22 16.07 -27.14 3.53
C SER A 22 17.21 -26.19 3.09
N GLY A 23 16.99 -25.40 2.03
CA GLY A 23 17.95 -24.36 1.65
C GLY A 23 19.26 -24.89 1.05
N HIS A 24 19.21 -26.03 0.34
CA HIS A 24 20.42 -26.64 -0.24
C HIS A 24 21.22 -25.73 -1.19
N PHE A 25 20.60 -24.70 -1.76
CA PHE A 25 21.21 -23.76 -2.70
C PHE A 25 21.26 -22.30 -2.22
N ILE A 26 20.90 -21.98 -0.96
CA ILE A 26 20.83 -20.57 -0.55
C ILE A 26 22.17 -19.97 -0.12
N THR A 27 22.52 -18.85 -0.78
CA THR A 27 23.24 -17.70 -0.22
C THR A 27 22.44 -16.39 -0.35
N GLU A 28 21.18 -16.44 -0.82
CA GLU A 28 20.34 -15.24 -1.06
C GLU A 28 19.01 -15.29 -0.28
N THR A 29 18.59 -14.13 0.24
CA THR A 29 17.42 -13.92 1.10
C THR A 29 16.27 -13.27 0.32
N GLY A 30 15.66 -14.00 -0.61
CA GLY A 30 14.43 -13.59 -1.30
C GLY A 30 13.17 -13.89 -0.47
N PRO A 31 12.06 -13.14 -0.64
CA PRO A 31 10.79 -13.43 0.02
C PRO A 31 10.13 -14.71 -0.54
N PHE A 32 9.40 -15.44 0.32
CA PHE A 32 8.63 -16.62 -0.10
C PHE A 32 7.29 -16.20 -0.69
N TRP A 33 7.05 -16.58 -1.94
CA TRP A 33 5.82 -16.19 -2.66
C TRP A 33 4.76 -17.28 -2.70
N MET A 34 5.16 -18.54 -2.62
CA MET A 34 4.29 -19.69 -2.76
C MET A 34 4.58 -20.68 -1.64
N ASP A 35 3.54 -21.18 -1.01
CA ASP A 35 3.59 -22.23 0.01
C ASP A 35 2.58 -23.32 -0.34
N GLN A 36 2.91 -24.55 0.06
CA GLN A 36 2.15 -25.76 -0.24
C GLN A 36 1.76 -25.84 -1.72
N VAL A 37 2.76 -25.93 -2.60
CA VAL A 37 2.54 -25.99 -4.05
C VAL A 37 2.19 -27.41 -4.47
N TRP A 38 1.01 -27.57 -5.08
CA TRP A 38 0.53 -28.80 -5.70
C TRP A 38 0.40 -28.62 -7.21
N CYS A 39 1.19 -29.39 -7.96
CA CYS A 39 1.10 -29.47 -9.41
C CYS A 39 0.76 -30.91 -9.84
N THR A 40 0.09 -31.06 -10.98
CA THR A 40 -0.20 -32.33 -11.67
C THR A 40 0.85 -32.69 -12.73
N GLY A 41 1.71 -31.74 -13.14
CA GLY A 41 2.86 -31.94 -14.04
C GLY A 41 2.63 -31.57 -15.51
N ASP A 42 1.39 -31.26 -15.87
CA ASP A 42 0.93 -30.82 -17.19
C ASP A 42 0.74 -29.30 -17.28
N GLU A 43 0.92 -28.58 -16.18
CA GLU A 43 0.82 -27.12 -16.15
C GLU A 43 1.86 -26.44 -17.05
N SER A 44 1.47 -25.30 -17.61
CA SER A 44 2.33 -24.47 -18.48
C SER A 44 3.36 -23.66 -17.70
N THR A 45 3.02 -23.27 -16.47
CA THR A 45 3.88 -22.50 -15.56
C THR A 45 3.63 -22.89 -14.12
N LEU A 46 4.60 -22.61 -13.24
CA LEU A 46 4.49 -22.83 -11.80
C LEU A 46 3.31 -22.05 -11.20
N PHE A 47 2.93 -20.92 -11.79
CA PHE A 47 1.82 -20.07 -11.34
C PHE A 47 0.45 -20.69 -11.58
N SER A 48 0.36 -21.66 -12.47
CA SER A 48 -0.87 -22.40 -12.76
C SER A 48 -1.11 -23.56 -11.79
N CYS A 49 -0.12 -23.89 -10.96
CA CYS A 49 -0.26 -24.89 -9.93
C CYS A 49 -1.13 -24.37 -8.78
N ARG A 50 -1.83 -25.28 -8.10
CA ARG A 50 -2.62 -24.92 -6.92
C ARG A 50 -1.69 -24.67 -5.74
N HIS A 51 -1.89 -23.58 -5.01
CA HIS A 51 -1.13 -23.24 -3.80
C HIS A 51 -2.01 -22.47 -2.80
N TRP A 52 -1.47 -22.17 -1.61
CA TRP A 52 -2.22 -21.56 -0.50
C TRP A 52 -2.50 -20.05 -0.64
N GLY A 53 -2.34 -19.50 -1.85
CA GLY A 53 -2.37 -18.05 -2.13
C GLY A 53 -0.99 -17.43 -2.19
N TRP A 54 -0.89 -16.27 -2.85
CA TRP A 54 0.36 -15.54 -3.06
C TRP A 54 0.78 -14.79 -1.79
N GLY A 55 2.03 -14.99 -1.35
CA GLY A 55 2.58 -14.34 -0.15
C GLY A 55 1.96 -14.81 1.18
N ASN A 56 1.06 -15.80 1.14
CA ASN A 56 0.50 -16.46 2.31
C ASN A 56 1.29 -17.75 2.57
N HIS A 57 2.30 -17.68 3.44
CA HIS A 57 3.20 -18.79 3.73
C HIS A 57 3.53 -18.89 5.23
N GLN A 58 3.89 -20.10 5.67
CA GLN A 58 4.51 -20.34 6.99
C GLN A 58 6.00 -20.71 6.89
N CYS A 59 6.61 -20.52 5.71
CA CYS A 59 8.00 -20.83 5.43
C CYS A 59 9.00 -19.96 6.21
N TYR A 60 10.02 -20.59 6.79
CA TYR A 60 11.19 -19.98 7.41
C TYR A 60 12.37 -19.88 6.41
N TYR A 61 13.44 -19.17 6.77
CA TYR A 61 14.57 -18.84 5.87
C TYR A 61 15.24 -20.05 5.18
N ASN A 62 15.11 -21.25 5.73
CA ASN A 62 15.66 -22.49 5.19
C ASN A 62 14.61 -23.35 4.46
N ASP A 63 13.34 -22.95 4.39
CA ASP A 63 12.29 -23.77 3.78
C ASP A 63 12.21 -23.62 2.25
N ALA A 64 13.17 -22.90 1.66
CA ALA A 64 13.29 -22.78 0.21
C ALA A 64 13.56 -24.14 -0.45
N VAL A 65 12.86 -24.36 -1.56
CA VAL A 65 13.00 -25.56 -2.38
C VAL A 65 13.77 -25.23 -3.65
N GLY A 66 14.86 -25.96 -3.90
CA GLY A 66 15.61 -25.92 -5.14
C GLY A 66 15.23 -27.06 -6.09
N VAL A 67 15.36 -26.82 -7.39
CA VAL A 67 15.16 -27.83 -8.42
C VAL A 67 16.41 -27.94 -9.28
N GLU A 68 16.84 -29.16 -9.55
CA GLU A 68 17.88 -29.44 -10.52
C GLU A 68 17.23 -29.89 -11.84
N CYS A 69 17.52 -29.16 -12.92
CA CYS A 69 16.99 -29.43 -14.25
C CYS A 69 18.05 -30.07 -15.14
N LYS A 70 17.64 -31.01 -15.99
CA LYS A 70 18.51 -31.65 -17.00
C LYS A 70 17.98 -31.41 -18.41
N GLY A 71 18.90 -31.16 -19.34
CA GLY A 71 18.64 -30.90 -20.75
C GLY A 71 19.32 -29.62 -21.22
N THR A 72 19.40 -29.41 -22.53
CA THR A 72 19.83 -28.13 -23.10
C THR A 72 18.65 -27.16 -23.11
N ARG A 73 18.88 -25.90 -22.71
CA ARG A 73 17.88 -24.82 -22.78
C ARG A 73 17.44 -24.64 -24.23
N GLU A 74 16.21 -25.00 -24.56
CA GLU A 74 15.67 -24.76 -25.90
C GLU A 74 15.47 -23.26 -26.09
N SER A 75 16.48 -22.59 -26.65
CA SER A 75 16.35 -21.24 -27.18
C SER A 75 15.28 -21.27 -28.24
N SER A 76 14.35 -20.32 -28.18
CA SER A 76 13.30 -20.07 -29.17
C SER A 76 13.93 -19.66 -30.50
N THR A 77 14.57 -20.59 -31.20
CA THR A 77 14.91 -20.45 -32.60
C THR A 77 13.67 -20.85 -33.40
N VAL A 78 13.13 -19.89 -34.13
CA VAL A 78 12.31 -20.10 -35.32
C VAL A 78 12.74 -21.39 -36.01
N LYS A 79 11.81 -22.34 -36.13
CA LYS A 79 12.00 -23.58 -36.85
C LYS A 79 12.11 -23.25 -38.35
N PRO A 80 13.27 -23.40 -39.03
CA PRO A 80 13.24 -23.52 -40.47
C PRO A 80 12.69 -24.91 -40.79
N SER A 81 11.85 -24.94 -41.81
CA SER A 81 11.36 -26.16 -42.44
C SER A 81 12.48 -27.17 -42.70
N SER A 82 12.11 -28.44 -42.57
CA SER A 82 12.87 -29.63 -42.98
C SER A 82 13.79 -29.40 -44.18
N THR A 83 15.08 -29.66 -43.94
CA THR A 83 16.06 -30.28 -44.84
C THR A 83 15.61 -30.53 -46.29
N ALA A 84 16.21 -29.80 -47.22
CA ALA A 84 16.64 -30.34 -48.51
C ALA A 84 18.10 -29.88 -48.75
N ASN A 85 19.00 -30.85 -48.91
CA ASN A 85 20.41 -30.68 -49.27
C ASN A 85 20.57 -29.91 -50.59
N VAL A 86 21.51 -28.96 -50.67
CA VAL A 86 22.51 -28.83 -51.77
C VAL A 86 23.77 -28.10 -51.24
N GLN A 87 24.93 -28.55 -51.72
CA GLN A 87 26.30 -28.09 -51.43
C GLN A 87 26.63 -26.65 -51.89
N ALA A 88 27.72 -26.15 -51.30
CA ALA A 88 28.87 -25.45 -51.92
C ALA A 88 29.09 -23.94 -51.62
N SER A 89 30.23 -23.71 -50.96
CA SER A 89 31.28 -22.69 -51.18
C SER A 89 31.05 -21.17 -50.98
N SER A 90 32.06 -20.63 -50.26
CA SER A 90 32.81 -19.37 -50.47
C SER A 90 32.25 -17.98 -50.05
N VAL A 91 32.81 -17.50 -48.92
CA VAL A 91 33.57 -16.23 -48.67
C VAL A 91 32.91 -14.82 -48.82
N ILE A 92 33.26 -13.97 -47.82
CA ILE A 92 33.57 -12.51 -47.75
C ILE A 92 32.48 -11.49 -47.27
N THR A 93 32.83 -10.82 -46.13
CA THR A 93 32.67 -9.40 -45.69
C THR A 93 31.32 -8.76 -45.33
N SER A 94 31.29 -8.32 -44.06
CA SER A 94 30.98 -7.00 -43.45
C SER A 94 30.19 -5.89 -44.19
N PRO A 95 29.53 -4.99 -43.43
CA PRO A 95 28.34 -4.23 -43.85
C PRO A 95 28.64 -2.76 -44.20
N THR A 96 27.78 -2.15 -45.02
CA THR A 96 27.65 -0.68 -45.06
C THR A 96 26.21 -0.24 -45.34
N ALA A 97 25.79 0.80 -44.64
CA ALA A 97 24.50 1.46 -44.67
C ALA A 97 24.24 2.24 -45.98
N ILE A 98 22.96 2.61 -46.22
CA ILE A 98 22.45 3.99 -46.39
C ILE A 98 21.05 3.97 -47.04
N SER A 99 20.26 4.96 -46.63
CA SER A 99 18.86 5.30 -46.96
C SER A 99 18.48 5.36 -48.44
N SER A 100 17.20 5.14 -48.74
CA SER A 100 16.33 6.17 -49.35
C SER A 100 14.89 5.67 -49.52
N SER A 101 13.97 6.62 -49.38
CA SER A 101 12.52 6.59 -49.51
C SER A 101 12.01 6.28 -50.93
N VAL A 102 10.95 5.46 -51.06
CA VAL A 102 9.85 5.63 -52.04
C VAL A 102 8.59 4.92 -51.50
N ASP A 103 7.48 5.65 -51.47
CA ASP A 103 6.11 5.19 -51.22
C ASP A 103 5.66 4.09 -52.18
N GLN A 104 5.02 3.03 -51.68
CA GLN A 104 3.82 2.46 -52.30
C GLN A 104 2.89 1.86 -51.25
N ASP A 105 1.64 2.29 -51.37
CA ASP A 105 0.46 1.91 -50.62
C ASP A 105 0.16 0.41 -50.82
N GLU A 106 0.35 -0.40 -49.78
CA GLU A 106 -0.24 -1.73 -49.70
C GLU A 106 -0.81 -1.93 -48.28
N SER A 107 -2.12 -1.71 -48.19
CA SER A 107 -3.00 -2.02 -47.06
C SER A 107 -2.62 -3.36 -46.40
N SER A 108 -1.82 -3.27 -45.35
CA SER A 108 -1.43 -4.39 -44.51
C SER A 108 -1.62 -3.96 -43.06
N THR A 109 -2.56 -4.62 -42.38
CA THR A 109 -2.89 -4.43 -40.98
C THR A 109 -1.63 -4.40 -40.11
N VAL A 110 -1.27 -3.22 -39.61
CA VAL A 110 -0.25 -3.06 -38.57
C VAL A 110 -0.84 -3.65 -37.29
N THR A 111 -0.46 -4.88 -36.97
CA THR A 111 -0.51 -5.35 -35.59
C THR A 111 0.47 -4.49 -34.78
N PRO A 112 0.02 -3.83 -33.69
CA PRO A 112 0.91 -2.98 -32.92
C PRO A 112 1.99 -3.86 -32.28
N THR A 113 3.25 -3.61 -32.63
CA THR A 113 4.39 -4.09 -31.85
C THR A 113 4.24 -3.54 -30.45
N VAL A 114 3.91 -4.41 -29.49
CA VAL A 114 3.87 -4.07 -28.07
C VAL A 114 5.29 -3.63 -27.67
N GLN A 115 5.47 -2.32 -27.52
CA GLN A 115 6.71 -1.75 -27.03
C GLN A 115 6.82 -2.11 -25.55
N TYR A 116 7.68 -3.09 -25.24
CA TYR A 116 7.94 -3.48 -23.87
C TYR A 116 8.70 -2.34 -23.16
N CYS A 117 8.12 -1.72 -22.13
CA CYS A 117 8.87 -0.79 -21.31
C CYS A 117 10.01 -1.58 -20.63
N ASN A 118 11.25 -1.17 -20.86
CA ASN A 118 12.37 -1.70 -20.09
C ASN A 118 12.26 -1.15 -18.66
N SER A 119 11.81 -2.00 -17.74
CA SER A 119 11.57 -1.66 -16.33
C SER A 119 12.81 -1.16 -15.59
N TYR A 120 14.00 -1.33 -16.16
CA TYR A 120 15.26 -0.88 -15.56
C TYR A 120 15.49 0.64 -15.65
N PHE A 121 14.97 1.29 -16.70
CA PHE A 121 15.18 2.72 -16.94
C PHE A 121 13.88 3.51 -17.12
N HIS A 122 12.76 2.84 -17.40
CA HIS A 122 11.50 3.50 -17.73
C HIS A 122 10.37 3.11 -16.77
N PHE A 123 9.43 4.04 -16.62
CA PHE A 123 8.14 3.84 -15.95
C PHE A 123 7.05 3.66 -17.01
N CYS A 124 6.18 2.67 -16.83
CA CYS A 124 5.03 2.47 -17.71
C CYS A 124 3.81 3.23 -17.17
N CYS A 125 3.29 4.14 -17.98
CA CYS A 125 2.03 4.83 -17.76
C CYS A 125 0.84 3.86 -17.91
N LEU A 126 -0.33 4.20 -17.37
CA LEU A 126 -1.53 3.35 -17.47
C LEU A 126 -2.05 3.23 -18.92
N ASN A 127 -1.77 4.23 -19.75
CA ASN A 127 -2.03 4.23 -21.19
C ASN A 127 -0.99 3.43 -22.01
N GLY A 128 0.01 2.83 -21.37
CA GLY A 128 1.03 2.02 -22.00
C GLY A 128 2.23 2.78 -22.58
N GLN A 129 2.32 4.10 -22.38
CA GLN A 129 3.51 4.88 -22.73
C GLN A 129 4.65 4.64 -21.71
N CYS A 130 5.89 4.88 -22.15
CA CYS A 130 7.08 4.78 -21.31
C CYS A 130 7.68 6.17 -21.11
N ILE A 131 7.90 6.56 -19.85
CA ILE A 131 8.64 7.79 -19.50
C ILE A 131 9.91 7.42 -18.72
N ASP A 132 10.86 8.36 -18.60
CA ASP A 132 12.00 8.15 -17.72
C ASP A 132 11.53 8.08 -16.26
N ARG A 133 12.16 7.24 -15.45
CA ARG A 133 11.79 7.12 -14.03
C ARG A 133 12.05 8.40 -13.23
N GLY A 134 12.93 9.28 -13.69
CA GLY A 134 13.14 10.62 -13.10
C GLY A 134 12.01 11.61 -13.39
N ASP A 135 11.11 11.28 -14.31
CA ASP A 135 9.95 12.08 -14.68
C ASP A 135 8.68 11.64 -13.92
N VAL A 136 8.78 10.64 -13.04
CA VAL A 136 7.68 10.22 -12.16
C VAL A 136 7.60 11.17 -10.96
N CYS A 137 6.42 11.68 -10.64
CA CYS A 137 6.18 12.58 -9.51
C CYS A 137 6.96 13.90 -9.56
N ASN A 138 7.17 14.44 -10.75
CA ASN A 138 7.85 15.72 -10.97
C ASN A 138 6.86 16.91 -11.06
N GLY A 139 5.55 16.65 -10.91
CA GLY A 139 4.49 17.64 -10.99
C GLY A 139 4.11 18.02 -12.43
N ARG A 140 4.59 17.29 -13.42
CA ARG A 140 4.24 17.40 -14.84
C ARG A 140 3.59 16.10 -15.27
N ASN A 141 2.60 16.21 -16.14
CA ASN A 141 1.94 15.05 -16.71
C ASN A 141 2.73 14.59 -17.95
N ASP A 142 3.82 13.86 -17.74
CA ASP A 142 4.69 13.30 -18.76
C ASP A 142 4.10 12.02 -19.37
N CYS A 143 3.24 11.32 -18.61
CA CYS A 143 2.45 10.20 -19.12
C CYS A 143 1.25 10.58 -19.99
N TYR A 144 0.91 11.87 -20.09
CA TYR A 144 -0.31 12.43 -20.71
C TYR A 144 -1.65 11.96 -20.10
N ASP A 145 -1.69 10.84 -19.36
CA ASP A 145 -2.82 10.33 -18.60
C ASP A 145 -2.69 10.53 -17.07
N ALA A 146 -1.66 11.26 -16.65
CA ALA A 146 -1.29 11.59 -15.27
C ALA A 146 -0.90 10.39 -14.38
N SER A 147 -0.67 9.21 -14.95
CA SER A 147 -0.32 8.00 -14.17
C SER A 147 0.98 8.12 -13.38
N ASP A 148 1.91 8.91 -13.90
CA ASP A 148 3.15 9.35 -13.28
C ASP A 148 2.93 10.26 -12.07
N GLU A 149 1.77 10.90 -11.97
CA GLU A 149 1.42 11.87 -10.92
C GLU A 149 0.33 11.37 -9.94
N VAL A 150 -0.35 10.27 -10.28
CA VAL A 150 -1.46 9.69 -9.50
C VAL A 150 -1.01 9.06 -8.18
N TYR A 151 0.18 8.45 -8.15
CA TYR A 151 0.72 7.73 -6.97
C TYR A 151 1.76 8.54 -6.18
N CYS A 152 1.74 9.87 -6.33
CA CYS A 152 2.70 10.78 -5.69
C CYS A 152 2.22 11.33 -4.34
N ASN A 153 0.98 11.06 -3.96
CA ASN A 153 0.43 11.41 -2.63
C ASN A 153 0.66 10.32 -1.57
N LEU A 154 1.39 9.26 -1.90
CA LEU A 154 1.79 8.17 -0.99
C LEU A 154 3.25 8.28 -0.54
N THR A 155 3.81 9.50 -0.50
CA THR A 155 5.18 9.72 0.01
C THR A 155 5.17 9.72 1.54
N ASP A 156 4.79 8.60 2.16
CA ASP A 156 4.79 8.49 3.60
C ASP A 156 6.24 8.29 4.06
N VAL A 157 6.81 9.34 4.64
CA VAL A 157 8.08 9.31 5.35
C VAL A 157 7.77 9.34 6.84
N ARG A 158 8.44 8.51 7.65
CA ARG A 158 8.33 8.54 9.11
C ARG A 158 9.69 8.44 9.80
N LEU A 159 9.71 8.86 11.07
CA LEU A 159 10.84 8.63 11.97
C LEU A 159 10.49 7.47 12.91
N ALA A 160 11.33 6.43 12.92
CA ALA A 160 11.15 5.23 13.74
C ALA A 160 12.29 5.04 14.74
N GLY A 161 12.02 4.37 15.86
CA GLY A 161 13.02 4.00 16.87
C GLY A 161 13.56 5.13 17.74
N GLY A 162 13.16 6.39 17.53
CA GLY A 162 13.59 7.55 18.31
C GLY A 162 12.43 8.29 19.01
N SER A 163 12.50 9.62 19.03
CA SER A 163 11.48 10.51 19.63
C SER A 163 10.60 11.17 18.55
N HIS A 164 9.67 12.05 18.94
CA HIS A 164 8.77 12.71 17.99
C HIS A 164 9.49 13.50 16.88
N ASN A 165 10.68 14.03 17.16
CA ASN A 165 11.47 14.85 16.25
C ASN A 165 12.83 14.21 15.89
N GLU A 166 13.04 12.94 16.22
CA GLU A 166 14.31 12.26 15.96
C GLU A 166 14.09 10.79 15.70
N GLY A 167 14.75 10.21 14.70
CA GLY A 167 14.70 8.77 14.50
C GLY A 167 15.25 8.33 13.17
N ARG A 168 15.19 7.02 12.93
CA ARG A 168 15.50 6.38 11.66
C ARG A 168 14.49 6.80 10.59
N VAL A 169 14.97 7.19 9.41
CA VAL A 169 14.12 7.57 8.28
C VAL A 169 13.62 6.30 7.60
N GLU A 170 12.29 6.16 7.55
CA GLU A 170 11.62 5.10 6.81
C GLU A 170 10.66 5.71 5.80
N VAL A 171 10.53 5.04 4.65
CA VAL A 171 9.66 5.42 3.55
C VAL A 171 8.68 4.27 3.28
N TYR A 172 7.44 4.60 2.99
CA TYR A 172 6.44 3.63 2.59
C TYR A 172 6.49 3.43 1.08
N PHE A 173 6.83 2.22 0.65
CA PHE A 173 6.85 1.88 -0.77
C PHE A 173 6.39 0.44 -0.96
N ASN A 174 5.59 0.20 -2.00
CA ASN A 174 5.08 -1.12 -2.37
C ASN A 174 4.44 -1.90 -1.20
N GLY A 175 3.59 -1.21 -0.42
CA GLY A 175 2.82 -1.83 0.66
C GLY A 175 3.57 -2.02 1.99
N THR A 176 4.86 -1.67 2.07
CA THR A 176 5.67 -1.90 3.28
C THR A 176 6.58 -0.72 3.62
N TRP A 177 6.86 -0.55 4.91
CA TRP A 177 7.85 0.41 5.39
C TRP A 177 9.26 -0.13 5.20
N GLY A 178 10.13 0.68 4.62
CA GLY A 178 11.54 0.33 4.42
C GLY A 178 12.48 1.49 4.73
N LYS A 179 13.73 1.13 5.00
CA LYS A 179 14.78 2.03 5.45
C LYS A 179 15.41 2.78 4.27
N VAL A 180 15.98 3.94 4.57
CA VAL A 180 16.82 4.69 3.64
C VAL A 180 18.28 4.44 3.96
N CYS A 181 19.09 4.18 2.95
CA CYS A 181 20.50 3.90 3.11
C CYS A 181 21.34 5.15 3.34
N SER A 182 22.42 4.97 4.10
CA SER A 182 23.39 6.00 4.46
C SER A 182 24.38 6.39 3.38
N SER A 183 24.46 5.64 2.28
CA SER A 183 25.29 5.99 1.14
C SER A 183 24.96 7.40 0.65
N ASN A 184 25.96 8.28 0.74
CA ASN A 184 25.87 9.68 0.35
C ASN A 184 24.82 10.53 1.12
N TRP A 185 24.35 10.09 2.30
CA TRP A 185 23.39 10.87 3.08
C TRP A 185 24.02 12.12 3.70
N ARG A 186 23.44 13.30 3.43
CA ARG A 186 23.94 14.62 3.87
C ARG A 186 22.85 15.43 4.57
N MET A 187 23.24 16.57 5.14
CA MET A 187 22.32 17.46 5.85
C MET A 187 21.18 17.95 4.97
N ASP A 188 21.39 18.18 3.67
CA ASP A 188 20.35 18.66 2.75
C ASP A 188 19.19 17.67 2.63
N HIS A 189 19.48 16.37 2.66
CA HIS A 189 18.45 15.32 2.66
C HIS A 189 17.66 15.33 3.97
N GLY A 190 18.36 15.56 5.08
CA GLY A 190 17.73 15.75 6.38
C GLY A 190 16.78 16.96 6.40
N HIS A 191 17.14 18.07 5.75
CA HIS A 191 16.26 19.24 5.63
C HIS A 191 14.97 18.91 4.90
N VAL A 192 15.05 18.18 3.79
CA VAL A 192 13.88 17.71 3.03
C VAL A 192 12.99 16.83 3.90
N VAL A 193 13.55 15.83 4.59
CA VAL A 193 12.80 14.93 5.48
C VAL A 193 12.12 15.71 6.61
N CYS A 194 12.86 16.59 7.30
CA CYS A 194 12.31 17.36 8.40
C CYS A 194 11.21 18.32 7.94
N ARG A 195 11.38 18.98 6.78
CA ARG A 195 10.37 19.86 6.20
C ARG A 195 9.12 19.09 5.78
N GLN A 196 9.29 17.94 5.14
CA GLN A 196 8.19 17.05 4.75
C GLN A 196 7.39 16.58 5.97
N LEU A 197 8.06 16.32 7.09
CA LEU A 197 7.44 15.95 8.37
C LEU A 197 6.87 17.14 9.17
N GLY A 198 6.92 18.36 8.62
CA GLY A 198 6.38 19.57 9.23
C GLY A 198 7.27 20.24 10.28
N PHE A 199 8.54 19.86 10.37
CA PHE A 199 9.56 20.53 11.18
C PHE A 199 10.25 21.65 10.39
N GLN A 200 10.97 22.53 11.09
CA GLN A 200 11.61 23.69 10.46
C GLN A 200 12.86 23.29 9.65
N LYS A 201 13.71 22.43 10.22
CA LYS A 201 14.95 21.95 9.59
C LYS A 201 15.56 20.76 10.32
N ALA A 202 16.48 20.07 9.66
CA ALA A 202 17.38 19.14 10.32
C ALA A 202 18.46 19.87 11.13
N VAL A 203 18.80 19.32 12.30
CA VAL A 203 19.90 19.75 13.15
C VAL A 203 20.94 18.66 13.37
N GLY A 204 20.60 17.42 13.05
CA GLY A 204 21.51 16.29 13.08
C GLY A 204 21.10 15.24 12.07
N ILE A 205 22.09 14.49 11.59
CA ILE A 205 21.91 13.25 10.84
C ILE A 205 22.70 12.16 11.54
N TYR A 206 22.16 10.95 11.54
CA TYR A 206 22.77 9.80 12.18
C TYR A 206 23.04 8.71 11.15
N TYR A 207 24.21 8.11 11.29
CA TYR A 207 24.63 6.95 10.55
C TYR A 207 24.67 5.77 11.52
N SER A 208 24.15 4.63 11.06
CA SER A 208 24.33 3.29 11.63
C SER A 208 24.24 3.09 13.16
N GLY A 209 23.19 2.38 13.59
CA GLY A 209 23.18 1.65 14.86
C GLY A 209 22.61 2.36 16.10
N ASN A 210 22.29 3.66 16.05
CA ASN A 210 21.64 4.34 17.20
C ASN A 210 20.20 3.89 17.45
N PHE A 211 19.55 3.35 16.42
CA PHE A 211 18.18 2.83 16.48
C PHE A 211 18.21 1.37 16.05
N ILE A 212 18.04 0.45 17.00
CA ILE A 212 18.09 -1.01 16.78
C ILE A 212 17.24 -1.35 15.54
N PRO A 213 17.77 -2.14 14.59
CA PRO A 213 17.07 -2.42 13.35
C PRO A 213 15.96 -3.42 13.62
N GLU A 214 14.73 -2.91 13.70
CA GLU A 214 13.57 -3.72 13.39
C GLU A 214 13.66 -4.19 11.93
N THR A 215 13.24 -5.44 11.72
CA THR A 215 13.22 -6.14 10.45
C THR A 215 12.43 -5.35 9.39
N GLY A 216 13.00 -5.20 8.20
CA GLY A 216 12.35 -4.53 7.05
C GLY A 216 13.34 -4.27 5.89
N PRO A 217 12.86 -4.04 4.66
CA PRO A 217 13.71 -3.81 3.48
C PRO A 217 14.40 -2.43 3.51
N PHE A 218 15.38 -2.21 2.63
CA PHE A 218 15.83 -0.86 2.27
C PHE A 218 15.16 -0.46 0.95
N TRP A 219 14.53 0.71 0.93
CA TRP A 219 13.79 1.17 -0.23
C TRP A 219 14.55 2.20 -1.07
N MET A 220 15.44 2.97 -0.45
CA MET A 220 16.20 4.02 -1.14
C MET A 220 17.68 3.90 -0.83
N ASP A 221 18.49 4.07 -1.86
CA ASP A 221 19.95 4.15 -1.79
C ASP A 221 20.46 5.25 -2.74
N GLN A 222 21.63 5.80 -2.43
CA GLN A 222 22.27 6.91 -3.14
C GLN A 222 21.29 8.07 -3.40
N VAL A 223 20.68 8.59 -2.34
CA VAL A 223 19.77 9.73 -2.47
C VAL A 223 20.57 11.01 -2.75
N TRP A 224 20.10 11.83 -3.69
CA TRP A 224 20.65 13.13 -4.05
C TRP A 224 19.55 14.18 -3.99
N CYS A 225 19.53 14.97 -2.92
CA CYS A 225 18.69 16.17 -2.81
C CYS A 225 19.56 17.43 -2.91
N THR A 226 18.98 18.50 -3.45
CA THR A 226 19.50 19.87 -3.41
C THR A 226 19.15 20.60 -2.11
N GLY A 227 18.11 20.16 -1.41
CA GLY A 227 17.64 20.71 -0.13
C GLY A 227 16.31 21.48 -0.22
N ASP A 228 15.85 21.80 -1.44
CA ASP A 228 14.62 22.55 -1.70
C ASP A 228 13.43 21.68 -2.15
N GLU A 229 13.64 20.36 -2.25
CA GLU A 229 12.61 19.39 -2.63
C GLU A 229 11.45 19.34 -1.63
N SER A 230 10.21 19.25 -2.13
CA SER A 230 9.01 19.17 -1.30
C SER A 230 8.92 17.84 -0.53
N THR A 231 9.44 16.75 -1.10
CA THR A 231 9.45 15.42 -0.49
C THR A 231 10.78 14.70 -0.76
N LEU A 232 11.11 13.71 0.07
CA LEU A 232 12.28 12.85 -0.13
C LEU A 232 12.19 12.03 -1.42
N PHE A 233 10.97 11.72 -1.88
CA PHE A 233 10.72 10.93 -3.09
C PHE A 233 11.03 11.73 -4.36
N SER A 234 10.96 13.07 -4.30
CA SER A 234 11.35 13.96 -5.38
C SER A 234 12.88 14.09 -5.53
N CYS A 235 13.66 13.59 -4.58
CA CYS A 235 15.11 13.54 -4.71
C CYS A 235 15.52 12.43 -5.66
N ARG A 236 16.53 12.67 -6.50
CA ARG A 236 17.07 11.63 -7.37
C ARG A 236 17.69 10.51 -6.53
N HIS A 237 17.42 9.25 -6.86
CA HIS A 237 18.01 8.08 -6.17
C HIS A 237 18.23 6.90 -7.14
N TRP A 238 18.87 5.82 -6.69
CA TRP A 238 19.28 4.69 -7.55
C TRP A 238 18.15 3.72 -7.97
N GLY A 239 16.89 4.14 -7.78
CA GLY A 239 15.70 3.29 -7.91
C GLY A 239 15.27 2.64 -6.59
N TRP A 240 14.03 2.15 -6.57
CA TRP A 240 13.40 1.56 -5.38
C TRP A 240 13.86 0.13 -5.12
N GLY A 241 14.27 -0.17 -3.88
CA GLY A 241 14.70 -1.50 -3.47
C GLY A 241 16.05 -1.96 -4.05
N ASN A 242 16.71 -1.09 -4.84
CA ASN A 242 18.05 -1.31 -5.35
C ASN A 242 19.05 -0.65 -4.40
N HIS A 243 19.71 -1.47 -3.56
CA HIS A 243 20.65 -0.99 -2.56
C HIS A 243 21.80 -1.98 -2.35
N GLN A 244 22.96 -1.47 -1.94
CA GLN A 244 24.10 -2.30 -1.51
C GLN A 244 24.29 -2.27 0.02
N CYS A 245 23.22 -1.95 0.74
CA CYS A 245 23.27 -1.58 2.14
C CYS A 245 22.99 -2.76 3.07
N TYR A 246 23.76 -2.84 4.16
CA TYR A 246 23.63 -3.83 5.22
C TYR A 246 22.61 -3.41 6.27
N TYR A 247 22.24 -4.32 7.18
CA TYR A 247 21.19 -4.13 8.18
C TYR A 247 21.39 -2.90 9.09
N ASN A 248 22.63 -2.45 9.26
CA ASN A 248 23.01 -1.30 10.07
C ASN A 248 23.19 -0.02 9.25
N ASP A 249 23.01 -0.01 7.94
CA ASP A 249 23.30 1.17 7.10
C ASP A 249 22.13 2.16 7.01
N ALA A 250 21.16 2.07 7.92
CA ALA A 250 20.00 2.95 7.97
C ALA A 250 20.37 4.35 8.45
N VAL A 251 19.81 5.37 7.80
CA VAL A 251 19.98 6.77 8.20
C VAL A 251 18.93 7.19 9.22
N GLY A 252 19.33 8.10 10.09
CA GLY A 252 18.41 8.85 10.95
C GLY A 252 18.56 10.35 10.76
N VAL A 253 17.55 11.09 11.20
CA VAL A 253 17.58 12.55 11.25
C VAL A 253 17.07 13.03 12.60
N GLN A 254 17.59 14.18 13.03
CA GLN A 254 17.08 14.95 14.14
C GLN A 254 16.56 16.28 13.61
N CYS A 255 15.29 16.56 13.87
CA CYS A 255 14.60 17.75 13.41
C CYS A 255 14.46 18.77 14.54
N LYS A 256 14.48 20.06 14.17
CA LYS A 256 14.22 21.19 15.07
C LYS A 256 12.91 21.89 14.72
N GLY A 257 12.23 22.36 15.76
CA GLY A 257 10.93 23.01 15.67
C GLY A 257 9.80 22.10 16.13
N THR A 258 8.61 22.64 16.32
CA THR A 258 7.39 21.87 16.59
C THR A 258 6.66 21.62 15.28
N ARG A 259 6.09 20.42 15.08
CA ARG A 259 5.22 20.14 13.92
C ARG A 259 4.11 21.19 13.87
N GLY A 260 4.13 22.03 12.84
CA GLY A 260 3.10 23.05 12.63
C GLY A 260 3.33 24.42 13.28
N ASN A 261 4.56 24.82 13.61
CA ASN A 261 4.82 26.24 13.93
C ASN A 261 6.03 26.81 13.18
N SER A 262 5.89 26.90 11.86
CA SER A 262 6.68 27.84 11.07
C SER A 262 6.01 29.20 11.14
N THR A 263 6.49 30.04 12.05
CA THR A 263 6.28 31.49 12.00
C THR A 263 7.02 32.05 10.78
N VAL A 264 6.48 31.81 9.59
CA VAL A 264 6.77 32.66 8.44
C VAL A 264 6.01 33.96 8.71
N LYS A 265 6.73 34.94 9.25
CA LYS A 265 6.26 36.33 9.31
C LYS A 265 5.82 36.75 7.90
N PRO A 266 4.61 37.29 7.70
CA PRO A 266 4.23 37.86 6.42
C PRO A 266 5.07 39.13 6.20
N SER A 267 6.06 39.05 5.31
CA SER A 267 6.70 40.24 4.76
C SER A 267 5.76 40.86 3.73
N THR A 268 5.07 41.90 4.17
CA THR A 268 4.39 42.86 3.30
C THR A 268 5.41 43.58 2.41
N GLN A 269 5.47 43.26 1.11
CA GLN A 269 5.72 44.20 0.01
C GLN A 269 5.13 43.61 -1.28
N GLY A 270 4.44 44.45 -2.06
CA GLY A 270 3.39 44.03 -2.98
C GLY A 270 3.77 43.96 -4.47
N ARG A 271 2.70 43.67 -5.23
CA ARG A 271 2.41 43.97 -6.66
C ARG A 271 2.52 42.77 -7.63
N PRO A 272 1.68 42.69 -8.69
CA PRO A 272 0.26 43.00 -8.83
C PRO A 272 -0.60 41.78 -9.25
N THR A 273 -1.91 41.95 -9.09
CA THR A 273 -3.01 41.10 -9.57
C THR A 273 -2.97 40.73 -11.06
N PRO A 274 -3.45 39.54 -11.44
CA PRO A 274 -4.21 39.35 -12.67
C PRO A 274 -5.71 39.26 -12.32
N THR A 275 -6.47 40.22 -12.84
CA THR A 275 -7.93 40.21 -12.89
C THR A 275 -8.40 39.04 -13.74
N TRP A 276 -9.11 38.08 -13.14
CA TRP A 276 -10.03 37.23 -13.90
C TRP A 276 -11.45 37.61 -13.49
N ASN A 277 -12.17 38.18 -14.46
CA ASN A 277 -13.55 38.58 -14.34
C ASN A 277 -14.42 37.41 -13.90
N ALA A 278 -15.09 37.60 -12.76
CA ALA A 278 -16.21 36.78 -12.36
C ALA A 278 -17.34 36.95 -13.38
N THR A 279 -17.73 35.85 -14.03
CA THR A 279 -19.10 35.73 -14.54
C THR A 279 -19.59 34.31 -14.37
N LEU A 280 -20.82 34.22 -13.87
CA LEU A 280 -21.70 33.06 -13.74
C LEU A 280 -21.53 32.20 -12.48
N ALA A 281 -22.19 32.68 -11.43
CA ALA A 281 -22.76 31.83 -10.39
C ALA A 281 -23.77 30.83 -11.00
N SER A 282 -23.67 29.56 -10.60
CA SER A 282 -24.74 28.57 -10.74
C SER A 282 -25.16 28.12 -9.35
N THR A 283 -26.40 28.43 -9.01
CA THR A 283 -27.11 28.06 -7.79
C THR A 283 -27.61 26.62 -7.87
N THR A 284 -27.00 25.71 -7.12
CA THR A 284 -27.60 24.45 -6.66
C THR A 284 -27.28 24.26 -5.17
N PRO A 285 -28.13 23.56 -4.39
CA PRO A 285 -27.96 23.42 -2.94
C PRO A 285 -26.60 22.77 -2.63
N ARG A 286 -25.92 23.25 -1.57
CA ARG A 286 -24.59 22.78 -1.13
C ARG A 286 -24.64 21.32 -0.66
N HIS A 287 -24.71 20.39 -1.60
CA HIS A 287 -24.35 19.01 -1.37
C HIS A 287 -22.96 18.78 -1.95
N CYS A 288 -22.11 18.15 -1.15
CA CYS A 288 -20.75 17.81 -1.57
C CYS A 288 -20.80 16.91 -2.80
N LEU A 289 -19.82 17.07 -3.69
CA LEU A 289 -19.61 16.20 -4.86
C LEU A 289 -19.68 14.72 -4.46
N SER A 290 -20.27 13.88 -5.31
CA SER A 290 -20.48 12.45 -5.03
C SER A 290 -19.17 11.79 -4.58
N GLY A 291 -19.09 11.44 -3.29
CA GLY A 291 -17.90 10.82 -2.68
C GLY A 291 -17.19 11.67 -1.63
N ALA A 292 -17.44 12.97 -1.52
CA ALA A 292 -16.88 13.82 -0.47
C ALA A 292 -17.69 13.76 0.83
N PHE A 293 -17.02 13.92 1.98
CA PHE A 293 -17.63 14.01 3.30
C PHE A 293 -18.00 15.47 3.60
N GLN A 294 -19.21 15.69 4.12
CA GLN A 294 -19.70 17.02 4.48
C GLN A 294 -19.50 17.26 5.99
N CYS A 295 -18.61 18.19 6.32
CA CYS A 295 -18.36 18.70 7.66
C CYS A 295 -19.62 19.38 8.23
N ARG A 296 -19.72 19.50 9.55
CA ARG A 296 -20.86 20.14 10.23
C ARG A 296 -20.99 21.62 9.88
N ASN A 297 -19.88 22.33 9.69
CA ASN A 297 -19.84 23.70 9.19
C ASN A 297 -20.18 23.85 7.68
N GLY A 298 -20.52 22.75 6.99
CA GLY A 298 -20.89 22.74 5.58
C GLY A 298 -19.70 22.72 4.61
N ARG A 299 -18.46 22.58 5.10
CA ARG A 299 -17.26 22.35 4.28
C ARG A 299 -17.23 20.91 3.77
N CYS A 300 -16.64 20.67 2.61
CA CYS A 300 -16.48 19.33 2.06
C CYS A 300 -15.01 18.92 2.13
N ILE A 301 -14.73 17.73 2.66
CA ILE A 301 -13.40 17.14 2.69
C ILE A 301 -13.40 15.77 2.03
N ASN A 302 -12.21 15.26 1.72
CA ASN A 302 -12.07 13.91 1.19
C ASN A 302 -12.43 12.90 2.29
N LYS A 303 -13.13 11.81 1.94
CA LYS A 303 -13.40 10.70 2.89
C LYS A 303 -12.13 10.07 3.46
N SER A 304 -10.98 10.21 2.81
CA SER A 304 -9.69 9.73 3.35
C SER A 304 -9.15 10.58 4.49
N ARG A 305 -9.66 11.81 4.64
CA ARG A 305 -9.35 12.77 5.71
C ARG A 305 -10.40 12.75 6.82
N VAL A 306 -11.29 11.78 6.73
CA VAL A 306 -12.23 11.50 7.79
C VAL A 306 -11.50 10.50 8.66
N CYS A 307 -11.22 10.87 9.91
CA CYS A 307 -10.73 9.96 10.94
C CYS A 307 -9.25 9.61 10.86
N ASP A 308 -8.48 10.58 10.39
CA ASP A 308 -7.02 10.52 10.28
C ASP A 308 -6.32 11.24 11.45
N LYS A 309 -7.09 11.65 12.47
CA LYS A 309 -6.69 12.41 13.67
C LYS A 309 -6.30 13.86 13.36
N ASN A 310 -6.62 14.37 12.19
CA ASN A 310 -6.40 15.75 11.81
C ASN A 310 -7.74 16.48 11.65
N ASN A 311 -7.79 17.71 12.12
CA ASN A 311 -8.97 18.56 11.95
C ASN A 311 -8.99 19.20 10.54
N ASP A 312 -9.25 18.41 9.50
CA ASP A 312 -9.41 18.86 8.11
C ASP A 312 -10.69 19.67 7.90
N CYS A 313 -11.75 19.38 8.67
CA CYS A 313 -12.97 20.16 8.64
C CYS A 313 -12.82 21.57 9.22
N GLY A 314 -11.81 21.81 10.07
CA GLY A 314 -11.61 23.02 10.86
C GLY A 314 -12.49 23.12 12.11
N ASP A 315 -13.56 22.31 12.20
CA ASP A 315 -14.48 22.21 13.35
C ASP A 315 -14.46 20.81 14.01
N ASN A 316 -13.48 19.98 13.65
CA ASN A 316 -13.23 18.63 14.13
C ASN A 316 -14.35 17.62 13.83
N SER A 317 -15.26 17.95 12.91
CA SER A 317 -16.39 17.08 12.56
C SER A 317 -15.96 15.76 11.92
N ASP A 318 -14.87 15.78 11.20
CA ASP A 318 -14.19 14.66 10.56
C ASP A 318 -13.49 13.72 11.52
N GLU A 319 -13.16 14.19 12.72
CA GLU A 319 -12.49 13.42 13.77
C GLU A 319 -13.42 13.03 14.92
N LEU A 320 -14.72 13.25 14.75
CA LEU A 320 -15.69 12.81 15.73
C LEU A 320 -15.66 11.29 15.80
N LEU A 321 -15.56 10.74 17.02
CA LEU A 321 -15.62 9.29 17.28
C LEU A 321 -16.86 8.62 16.67
N SER A 322 -17.96 9.37 16.46
CA SER A 322 -19.16 8.90 15.77
C SER A 322 -18.98 8.61 14.27
N ILE A 323 -17.93 9.15 13.68
CA ILE A 323 -17.59 9.07 12.26
C ILE A 323 -16.33 8.18 12.07
N CYS A 324 -15.45 8.13 13.08
CA CYS A 324 -14.13 7.47 13.07
C CYS A 324 -14.04 6.12 13.70
N SER A 325 -15.15 5.67 14.24
CA SER A 325 -15.23 4.36 14.80
C SER A 325 -15.50 3.37 13.67
N ASP A 326 -14.64 2.36 13.55
CA ASP A 326 -14.90 1.13 12.78
C ASP A 326 -16.08 0.31 13.38
N VAL A 327 -16.78 0.88 14.36
CA VAL A 327 -17.98 0.37 15.02
C VAL A 327 -19.05 1.47 14.97
N ARG A 328 -20.30 1.12 14.69
CA ARG A 328 -21.44 2.06 14.73
C ARG A 328 -22.68 1.41 15.34
N LEU A 329 -23.61 2.25 15.82
CA LEU A 329 -24.91 1.82 16.33
C LEU A 329 -26.01 2.15 15.30
N VAL A 330 -26.87 1.18 14.99
CA VAL A 330 -27.94 1.30 13.99
C VAL A 330 -29.26 0.79 14.57
N GLY A 331 -30.38 1.47 14.26
CA GLY A 331 -31.73 1.00 14.62
C GLY A 331 -32.17 1.30 16.06
N GLY A 332 -31.37 2.06 16.83
CA GLY A 332 -31.80 2.62 18.11
C GLY A 332 -32.69 3.85 17.94
N SER A 333 -33.44 4.19 19.00
CA SER A 333 -34.28 5.41 19.02
C SER A 333 -33.43 6.66 19.25
N ASP A 334 -32.29 6.49 19.91
CA ASP A 334 -31.32 7.54 20.25
C ASP A 334 -29.91 7.18 19.77
N HIS A 335 -29.03 8.19 19.76
CA HIS A 335 -27.64 8.07 19.26
C HIS A 335 -26.70 7.24 20.17
N ASN A 336 -27.16 6.87 21.37
CA ASN A 336 -26.43 6.07 22.36
C ASN A 336 -26.91 4.61 22.41
N GLU A 337 -27.84 4.20 21.56
CA GLU A 337 -28.31 2.81 21.51
C GLU A 337 -28.44 2.29 20.08
N GLY A 338 -28.40 0.97 19.93
CA GLY A 338 -28.64 0.33 18.65
C GLY A 338 -27.94 -1.02 18.49
N ARG A 339 -28.20 -1.67 17.35
CA ARG A 339 -27.46 -2.82 16.86
C ARG A 339 -26.02 -2.41 16.58
N VAL A 340 -25.07 -3.23 17.02
CA VAL A 340 -23.65 -3.00 16.78
C VAL A 340 -23.27 -3.53 15.40
N GLU A 341 -22.71 -2.65 14.58
CA GLU A 341 -22.13 -3.00 13.28
C GLU A 341 -20.66 -2.61 13.24
N VAL A 342 -19.84 -3.45 12.60
CA VAL A 342 -18.39 -3.24 12.47
C VAL A 342 -17.96 -3.19 11.00
N TYR A 343 -16.95 -2.38 10.72
CA TYR A 343 -16.38 -2.21 9.39
C TYR A 343 -15.12 -3.08 9.24
N TYR A 344 -15.16 -4.06 8.35
CA TYR A 344 -14.03 -4.93 8.08
C TYR A 344 -13.97 -5.29 6.59
N LYS A 345 -12.77 -5.27 6.00
CA LYS A 345 -12.52 -5.53 4.56
C LYS A 345 -13.47 -4.78 3.62
N GLY A 346 -13.71 -3.50 3.90
CA GLY A 346 -14.49 -2.64 3.02
C GLY A 346 -16.01 -2.74 3.17
N LYS A 347 -16.52 -3.58 4.08
CA LYS A 347 -17.96 -3.80 4.26
C LYS A 347 -18.37 -3.74 5.72
N TRP A 348 -19.54 -3.16 5.97
CA TRP A 348 -20.21 -3.22 7.27
C TRP A 348 -20.83 -4.60 7.47
N GLY A 349 -20.80 -5.09 8.70
CA GLY A 349 -21.44 -6.34 9.10
C GLY A 349 -21.78 -6.35 10.58
N THR A 350 -22.62 -7.30 10.98
CA THR A 350 -23.16 -7.37 12.35
C THR A 350 -22.33 -8.29 13.24
N ILE A 351 -22.68 -8.32 14.53
CA ILE A 351 -22.06 -9.19 15.52
C ILE A 351 -23.11 -10.17 16.04
N CYS A 352 -22.74 -11.45 16.07
CA CYS A 352 -23.53 -12.51 16.66
C CYS A 352 -23.57 -12.37 18.19
N HIS A 353 -24.75 -12.43 18.80
CA HIS A 353 -24.92 -12.25 20.25
C HIS A 353 -24.42 -13.43 21.11
N ASP A 354 -23.94 -14.51 20.50
CA ASP A 354 -23.37 -15.64 21.22
C ASP A 354 -22.23 -15.12 22.11
N SER A 355 -22.36 -15.38 23.42
CA SER A 355 -21.51 -14.83 24.49
C SER A 355 -21.48 -13.31 24.69
N TRP A 356 -22.27 -12.54 23.93
CA TRP A 356 -22.38 -11.08 24.11
C TRP A 356 -22.82 -10.73 25.53
N ASP A 357 -22.07 -9.91 26.24
CA ASP A 357 -22.36 -9.49 27.60
C ASP A 357 -22.14 -7.99 27.82
N ILE A 358 -22.22 -7.55 29.09
CA ILE A 358 -22.05 -6.14 29.45
C ILE A 358 -20.60 -5.67 29.28
N ASN A 359 -19.60 -6.55 29.38
CA ASN A 359 -18.20 -6.20 29.19
C ASN A 359 -17.92 -5.92 27.71
N ASP A 360 -18.57 -6.63 26.80
CA ASP A 360 -18.50 -6.32 25.36
C ASP A 360 -19.14 -4.96 25.07
N ALA A 361 -20.31 -4.71 25.67
CA ALA A 361 -20.99 -3.43 25.55
C ALA A 361 -20.14 -2.27 26.09
N GLU A 362 -19.43 -2.49 27.19
CA GLU A 362 -18.53 -1.51 27.81
C GLU A 362 -17.42 -1.07 26.85
N VAL A 363 -16.81 -2.04 26.15
CA VAL A 363 -15.78 -1.76 25.16
C VAL A 363 -16.37 -1.00 23.96
N VAL A 364 -17.54 -1.38 23.46
CA VAL A 364 -18.23 -0.66 22.37
C VAL A 364 -18.56 0.77 22.75
N CYS A 365 -19.17 0.97 23.92
CA CYS A 365 -19.58 2.29 24.39
C CYS A 365 -18.38 3.21 24.59
N ARG A 366 -17.30 2.71 25.21
CA ARG A 366 -16.06 3.46 25.36
C ARG A 366 -15.39 3.76 24.02
N GLN A 367 -15.34 2.79 23.11
CA GLN A 367 -14.78 2.99 21.75
C GLN A 367 -15.54 4.07 20.98
N LEU A 368 -16.86 4.17 21.18
CA LEU A 368 -17.73 5.21 20.61
C LEU A 368 -17.71 6.55 21.38
N GLY A 369 -16.90 6.65 22.44
CA GLY A 369 -16.70 7.85 23.24
C GLY A 369 -17.68 8.06 24.39
N PHE A 370 -18.55 7.10 24.70
CA PHE A 370 -19.44 7.15 25.87
C PHE A 370 -18.69 6.79 27.16
N GLN A 371 -19.26 7.13 28.30
CA GLN A 371 -18.60 6.90 29.60
C GLN A 371 -18.67 5.42 30.00
N ASP A 372 -19.88 4.85 29.97
CA ASP A 372 -20.13 3.47 30.40
C ASP A 372 -21.20 2.81 29.50
N ALA A 373 -21.36 1.49 29.60
CA ALA A 373 -22.51 0.77 29.04
C ALA A 373 -23.67 0.69 30.04
N GLU A 374 -24.87 1.07 29.61
CA GLU A 374 -26.10 0.93 30.40
C GLU A 374 -26.64 -0.51 30.31
N SER A 375 -26.67 -1.07 29.10
CA SER A 375 -27.15 -2.43 28.86
C SER A 375 -26.59 -3.05 27.59
N SER A 376 -26.48 -4.38 27.60
CA SER A 376 -26.23 -5.19 26.41
C SER A 376 -27.51 -5.88 25.95
N HIS A 377 -27.72 -5.95 24.64
CA HIS A 377 -28.93 -6.50 24.03
C HIS A 377 -28.59 -7.66 23.10
N LYS A 378 -29.41 -8.71 23.19
CA LYS A 378 -29.34 -9.93 22.37
C LYS A 378 -30.55 -10.01 21.44
N TYR A 379 -30.55 -10.98 20.53
CA TYR A 379 -31.69 -11.32 19.66
C TYR A 379 -32.21 -10.15 18.80
N SER A 380 -31.31 -9.33 18.26
CA SER A 380 -31.67 -8.26 17.33
C SER A 380 -32.73 -7.31 17.87
N ASN A 381 -32.60 -6.92 19.13
CA ASN A 381 -33.54 -6.03 19.83
C ASN A 381 -33.81 -4.72 19.06
N PHE A 382 -32.79 -4.21 18.38
CA PHE A 382 -32.84 -3.01 17.53
C PHE A 382 -33.09 -3.31 16.04
N GLY A 383 -33.68 -4.47 15.75
CA GLY A 383 -33.84 -5.03 14.41
C GLY A 383 -32.60 -5.78 13.92
N GLY A 384 -32.81 -6.74 13.01
CA GLY A 384 -31.74 -7.47 12.35
C GLY A 384 -31.05 -6.63 11.30
N GLY A 385 -29.73 -6.78 11.18
CA GLY A 385 -28.97 -6.21 10.07
C GLY A 385 -29.17 -6.99 8.77
N THR A 386 -28.31 -6.69 7.80
CA THR A 386 -28.31 -7.32 6.49
C THR A 386 -26.89 -7.61 6.04
N GLY A 387 -26.66 -8.78 5.45
CA GLY A 387 -25.38 -9.13 4.84
C GLY A 387 -24.49 -9.97 5.76
N GLN A 388 -23.24 -9.57 5.93
CA GLN A 388 -22.24 -10.36 6.63
C GLN A 388 -22.37 -10.21 8.15
N ILE A 389 -22.27 -11.31 8.88
CA ILE A 389 -21.97 -11.31 10.31
C ILE A 389 -20.45 -11.45 10.44
N TRP A 390 -19.78 -10.44 10.98
CA TRP A 390 -18.30 -10.38 11.01
C TRP A 390 -17.70 -11.06 12.23
N LEU A 391 -18.37 -10.99 13.37
CA LEU A 391 -17.86 -11.47 14.65
C LEU A 391 -18.91 -12.33 15.34
N GLY A 392 -18.44 -13.32 16.09
CA GLY A 392 -19.24 -14.11 17.01
C GLY A 392 -18.40 -14.66 18.15
N ASP A 393 -19.07 -15.02 19.24
CA ASP A 393 -18.45 -15.42 20.49
C ASP A 393 -17.44 -14.37 20.99
N VAL A 394 -17.82 -13.09 20.89
CA VAL A 394 -17.03 -11.98 21.41
C VAL A 394 -17.03 -12.06 22.94
N LYS A 395 -15.84 -12.00 23.53
CA LYS A 395 -15.57 -12.16 24.96
C LYS A 395 -14.54 -11.14 25.40
N CYS A 396 -14.97 -9.91 25.60
CA CYS A 396 -14.17 -8.84 26.18
C CYS A 396 -14.02 -9.03 27.70
N GLY A 397 -12.88 -8.60 28.23
CA GLY A 397 -12.66 -8.39 29.67
C GLY A 397 -13.17 -7.03 30.18
N GLY A 398 -13.65 -6.16 29.28
CA GLY A 398 -14.22 -4.84 29.58
C GLY A 398 -13.19 -3.69 29.61
N ARG A 399 -11.90 -3.99 29.46
CA ARG A 399 -10.79 -3.01 29.56
C ARG A 399 -10.09 -2.76 28.24
N GLU A 400 -10.47 -3.49 27.20
CA GLU A 400 -9.95 -3.36 25.85
C GLU A 400 -10.27 -1.98 25.27
N SER A 401 -9.33 -1.40 24.53
CA SER A 401 -9.52 -0.11 23.86
C SER A 401 -10.35 -0.21 22.57
N SER A 402 -10.53 -1.42 22.05
CA SER A 402 -11.27 -1.70 20.83
C SER A 402 -11.91 -3.08 20.90
N LEU A 403 -13.10 -3.20 20.32
CA LEU A 403 -13.83 -4.45 20.19
C LEU A 403 -13.04 -5.52 19.41
N PHE A 404 -12.15 -5.10 18.50
CA PHE A 404 -11.30 -5.99 17.71
C PHE A 404 -10.14 -6.60 18.49
N SER A 405 -9.85 -6.07 19.69
CA SER A 405 -8.84 -6.61 20.60
C SER A 405 -9.41 -7.66 21.56
N CYS A 406 -10.74 -7.78 21.63
CA CYS A 406 -11.39 -8.79 22.44
C CYS A 406 -11.20 -10.18 21.82
N ARG A 407 -11.29 -11.21 22.65
CA ARG A 407 -11.28 -12.59 22.14
C ARG A 407 -12.56 -12.84 21.35
N HIS A 408 -12.44 -13.42 20.16
CA HIS A 408 -13.56 -13.81 19.30
C HIS A 408 -13.16 -15.01 18.42
N ASN A 409 -14.11 -15.63 17.71
CA ASN A 409 -13.88 -16.85 16.90
C ASN A 409 -13.12 -16.63 15.56
N GLY A 410 -12.52 -15.47 15.36
CA GLY A 410 -11.99 -15.03 14.07
C GLY A 410 -13.04 -14.38 13.16
N TRP A 411 -12.58 -13.69 12.12
CA TRP A 411 -13.43 -12.90 11.23
C TRP A 411 -14.30 -13.77 10.32
N GLY A 412 -15.60 -13.49 10.28
CA GLY A 412 -16.60 -14.23 9.50
C GLY A 412 -16.93 -15.61 10.08
N SER A 413 -16.44 -15.93 11.28
CA SER A 413 -16.65 -17.21 11.95
C SER A 413 -17.63 -17.01 13.10
N HIS A 414 -18.86 -17.51 12.96
CA HIS A 414 -19.92 -17.40 13.97
C HIS A 414 -20.88 -18.60 13.90
N LEU A 415 -21.62 -18.85 14.99
CA LEU A 415 -22.62 -19.93 15.07
C LEU A 415 -24.06 -19.42 14.95
N CYS A 416 -24.24 -18.14 14.62
CA CYS A 416 -25.56 -17.53 14.51
C CYS A 416 -26.43 -18.02 13.33
N GLY A 417 -25.89 -18.83 12.41
CA GLY A 417 -26.60 -19.26 11.19
C GLY A 417 -26.65 -18.16 10.12
N ASP A 418 -27.49 -18.35 9.09
CA ASP A 418 -27.61 -17.43 7.94
C ASP A 418 -28.65 -16.32 8.13
N ASN A 419 -29.05 -16.02 9.38
CA ASN A 419 -30.07 -15.02 9.68
C ASN A 419 -29.63 -14.01 10.75
N HIS A 420 -30.23 -12.82 10.65
CA HIS A 420 -29.92 -11.66 11.49
C HIS A 420 -30.90 -11.51 12.66
N ASN A 421 -31.50 -12.59 13.17
CA ASN A 421 -32.35 -12.54 14.36
C ASN A 421 -31.54 -12.69 15.67
N LYS A 422 -30.22 -12.78 15.56
CA LYS A 422 -29.28 -12.97 16.65
C LYS A 422 -28.21 -11.88 16.71
N ASP A 423 -28.44 -10.73 16.09
CA ASP A 423 -27.48 -9.63 16.13
C ASP A 423 -27.45 -8.98 17.52
N ALA A 424 -26.25 -8.59 17.93
CA ALA A 424 -25.99 -7.94 19.19
C ALA A 424 -26.27 -6.43 19.12
N GLY A 425 -26.67 -5.87 20.26
CA GLY A 425 -26.90 -4.44 20.43
C GLY A 425 -26.41 -3.95 21.79
N VAL A 426 -26.34 -2.63 21.94
CA VAL A 426 -25.94 -1.97 23.19
C VAL A 426 -26.77 -0.72 23.42
N ARG A 427 -26.79 -0.29 24.67
CA ARG A 427 -27.19 1.05 25.09
C ARG A 427 -26.09 1.61 25.99
N CYS A 428 -25.61 2.79 25.66
CA CYS A 428 -24.52 3.47 26.34
C CYS A 428 -25.07 4.58 27.25
N SER A 429 -24.35 4.89 28.32
CA SER A 429 -24.66 5.98 29.23
C SER A 429 -23.56 7.04 29.26
N GLY A 430 -23.91 8.23 29.76
CA GLY A 430 -23.04 9.40 29.77
C GLY A 430 -22.98 10.14 28.43
N SER A 431 -22.48 11.38 28.45
CA SER A 431 -22.26 12.17 27.23
C SER A 431 -21.02 11.69 26.50
N ARG A 432 -21.05 11.66 25.15
CA ARG A 432 -19.84 11.48 24.33
C ARG A 432 -18.78 12.49 24.78
N GLY A 433 -17.67 12.01 25.33
CA GLY A 433 -16.64 12.87 25.88
C GLY A 433 -15.89 13.62 24.78
N GLU A 434 -16.30 14.86 24.48
CA GLU A 434 -15.35 15.91 24.09
C GLU A 434 -14.65 16.36 25.36
N ASN A 435 -13.47 15.80 25.69
CA ASN A 435 -12.65 16.24 26.82
C ASN A 435 -11.26 15.55 26.71
N ARG A 436 -10.14 16.19 27.02
CA ARG A 436 -9.89 17.54 27.53
C ARG A 436 -8.40 17.83 27.44
#